data_AF-A0A969UUE8-F1
#
_entry.id   AF-A0A969UUE8-F1
#
_cell.length_a   1.000
_cell.length_b   1.000
_cell.length_c   1.000
_cell.angle_alpha   90.00
_cell.angle_beta   90.00
_cell.angle_gamma   90.00
#
_symmetry.space_group_name_H-M   'P 1'
#
loop_
_entity.id
_entity.type
_entity.pdbx_description
1 polymer ?
#
loop_
_entity_poly.entity_id
_entity_poly.type
_entity_poly.pdbx_seq_one_letter_code
_entity_poly.pdbx_strand_id
1 'polypeptide(L)'
;MKFNPKTILACGAVMGAIALIPFATAQSQQTPQGGRLQHVMEQLNLSADQKSQLNQIRGNTRTQLESLLTAEQQQQLQAALDQGQRLPEAIESLNLTEAQQTQGREILRSSREQVQSVLTPEQQQQLRQARQSHRQSHRLGMRGMIGQIPPELAQQLNLTTDQQTQLNQIRETTRTQIEAVLTPEQQQQLQTAIAQGQDRPEALRSLDLTEAQRTQRRDILKSARQQADTILTAEQQQQIREFMQSHRSQMPQ
;
A
#
# COMPACT_ATOMS: atom_id res chain seq x y z
N MET A 1 -57.33 -38.05 -5.21
CA MET A 1 -57.59 -38.05 -3.75
C MET A 1 -56.24 -37.96 -3.04
N LYS A 2 -55.97 -37.01 -2.12
CA LYS A 2 -56.55 -36.86 -0.77
C LYS A 2 -56.41 -38.13 0.08
N PHE A 3 -55.28 -38.26 0.79
CA PHE A 3 -55.10 -39.15 1.93
C PHE A 3 -54.55 -38.33 3.10
N ASN A 4 -55.18 -38.48 4.28
CA ASN A 4 -54.74 -37.86 5.54
C ASN A 4 -54.30 -38.97 6.50
N PRO A 5 -53.09 -38.92 7.09
CA PRO A 5 -52.76 -39.75 8.24
C PRO A 5 -53.26 -39.10 9.54
N LYS A 6 -53.79 -39.92 10.46
CA LYS A 6 -54.06 -39.55 11.87
C LYS A 6 -53.70 -40.75 12.76
N THR A 7 -52.99 -40.49 13.87
CA THR A 7 -52.93 -41.33 15.11
C THR A 7 -52.35 -42.76 14.96
N ILE A 8 -51.68 -43.44 15.91
CA ILE A 8 -51.10 -43.20 17.27
C ILE A 8 -50.06 -44.33 17.53
N LEU A 9 -49.09 -44.40 18.46
CA LEU A 9 -48.79 -43.80 19.79
C LEU A 9 -47.24 -43.75 20.03
N ALA A 10 -46.79 -43.57 21.28
CA ALA A 10 -45.68 -44.20 22.05
C ALA A 10 -44.44 -44.83 21.34
N CYS A 11 -43.23 -44.87 21.94
CA CYS A 11 -42.78 -44.47 23.29
C CYS A 11 -41.25 -44.22 23.32
N GLY A 12 -40.74 -43.52 24.34
CA GLY A 12 -39.29 -43.46 24.62
C GLY A 12 -38.83 -42.11 25.17
N ALA A 13 -38.75 -41.97 26.49
CA ALA A 13 -38.19 -40.78 27.14
C ALA A 13 -36.75 -41.04 27.62
N VAL A 14 -35.83 -40.11 27.33
CA VAL A 14 -34.52 -40.00 27.97
C VAL A 14 -34.32 -38.54 28.35
N MET A 15 -34.13 -38.26 29.64
CA MET A 15 -33.82 -36.91 30.11
C MET A 15 -32.32 -36.62 29.94
N GLY A 16 -32.00 -35.65 29.09
CA GLY A 16 -30.65 -35.08 28.96
C GLY A 16 -30.70 -33.57 29.22
N ALA A 17 -30.29 -33.14 30.42
CA ALA A 17 -30.28 -31.73 30.79
C ALA A 17 -29.08 -31.01 30.16
N ILE A 18 -29.27 -30.46 28.96
CA ILE A 18 -28.27 -29.60 28.31
C ILE A 18 -28.43 -28.17 28.84
N ALA A 19 -27.40 -27.66 29.51
CA ALA A 19 -27.38 -26.27 29.96
C ALA A 19 -27.31 -25.31 28.76
N LEU A 20 -28.33 -24.46 28.62
CA LEU A 20 -28.35 -23.38 27.63
C LEU A 20 -27.34 -22.29 28.03
N ILE A 21 -26.10 -22.44 27.58
CA ILE A 21 -25.15 -21.33 27.53
C ILE A 21 -25.60 -20.38 26.42
N PRO A 22 -26.01 -19.13 26.71
CA PRO A 22 -26.28 -18.16 25.68
C PRO A 22 -24.96 -17.78 25.00
N PHE A 23 -24.73 -18.29 23.80
CA PHE A 23 -23.68 -17.77 22.92
C PHE A 23 -24.02 -16.32 22.57
N ALA A 24 -23.47 -15.38 23.32
CA ALA A 24 -23.49 -13.97 22.98
C ALA A 24 -22.75 -13.80 21.65
N THR A 25 -23.51 -13.60 20.56
CA THR A 25 -22.96 -13.28 19.24
C THR A 25 -22.34 -11.89 19.31
N ALA A 26 -21.07 -11.83 19.70
CA ALA A 26 -20.27 -10.61 19.66
C ALA A 26 -20.20 -10.14 18.20
N GLN A 27 -21.03 -9.15 17.85
CA GLN A 27 -20.99 -8.52 16.54
C GLN A 27 -19.69 -7.72 16.44
N SER A 28 -18.64 -8.37 15.94
CA SER A 28 -17.40 -7.73 15.54
C SER A 28 -17.67 -6.80 14.35
N GLN A 29 -18.12 -5.57 14.64
CA GLN A 29 -18.14 -4.45 13.69
C GLN A 29 -16.72 -3.96 13.40
N GLN A 30 -15.83 -4.88 13.01
CA GLN A 30 -14.60 -4.58 12.33
C GLN A 30 -14.96 -4.18 10.90
N THR A 31 -15.32 -2.90 10.71
CA THR A 31 -15.27 -2.28 9.40
C THR A 31 -13.87 -2.54 8.82
N PRO A 32 -13.73 -3.25 7.69
CA PRO A 32 -12.41 -3.47 7.10
C PRO A 32 -11.77 -2.12 6.85
N GLN A 33 -10.51 -1.93 7.27
CA GLN A 33 -9.78 -0.68 7.04
C GLN A 33 -9.40 -0.58 5.56
N GLY A 34 -10.39 -0.26 4.73
CA GLY A 34 -10.27 0.00 3.31
C GLY A 34 -9.35 1.19 3.09
N GLY A 35 -8.05 0.91 2.93
CA GLY A 35 -7.02 1.95 2.93
C GLY A 35 -7.32 3.07 1.92
N ARG A 36 -7.61 4.26 2.46
CA ARG A 36 -7.83 5.63 1.91
C ARG A 36 -8.37 5.81 0.48
N LEU A 37 -7.89 5.06 -0.51
CA LEU A 37 -8.43 5.03 -1.89
C LEU A 37 -9.84 4.40 -1.93
N GLN A 38 -10.16 3.50 -0.98
CA GLN A 38 -11.52 2.97 -0.80
C GLN A 38 -12.50 4.09 -0.38
N HIS A 39 -12.17 4.87 0.66
CA HIS A 39 -12.93 6.07 1.04
C HIS A 39 -13.09 7.07 -0.11
N VAL A 40 -12.07 7.27 -0.95
CA VAL A 40 -12.21 8.12 -2.15
C VAL A 40 -13.28 7.57 -3.10
N MET A 41 -13.37 6.26 -3.32
CA MET A 41 -14.41 5.66 -4.16
C MET A 41 -15.81 5.72 -3.53
N GLU A 42 -15.89 5.64 -2.19
CA GLU A 42 -17.15 5.84 -1.43
C GLU A 42 -17.66 7.27 -1.55
N GLN A 43 -16.76 8.26 -1.61
CA GLN A 43 -17.07 9.68 -1.77
C GLN A 43 -17.54 10.07 -3.20
N LEU A 44 -17.38 9.21 -4.21
CA LEU A 44 -17.81 9.48 -5.59
C LEU A 44 -19.34 9.38 -5.81
N ASN A 45 -20.14 9.12 -4.77
CA ASN A 45 -21.61 8.99 -4.84
C ASN A 45 -22.11 8.05 -5.97
N LEU A 46 -21.42 6.92 -6.13
CA LEU A 46 -21.64 5.97 -7.23
C LEU A 46 -23.09 5.44 -7.26
N SER A 47 -23.69 5.37 -8.46
CA SER A 47 -25.02 4.78 -8.65
C SER A 47 -25.05 3.27 -8.38
N ALA A 48 -26.25 2.68 -8.32
CA ALA A 48 -26.40 1.23 -8.18
C ALA A 48 -25.75 0.48 -9.36
N ASP A 49 -25.96 0.95 -10.59
CA ASP A 49 -25.41 0.35 -11.80
C ASP A 49 -23.89 0.51 -11.87
N GLN A 50 -23.36 1.68 -11.50
CA GLN A 50 -21.92 1.90 -11.40
C GLN A 50 -21.28 0.96 -10.36
N LYS A 51 -21.91 0.77 -9.19
CA LYS A 51 -21.45 -0.18 -8.17
C LYS A 51 -21.46 -1.62 -8.70
N SER A 52 -22.50 -2.00 -9.44
CA SER A 52 -22.61 -3.32 -10.09
C SER A 52 -21.48 -3.55 -11.10
N GLN A 53 -21.31 -2.61 -12.04
CA GLN A 53 -20.25 -2.67 -13.07
C GLN A 53 -18.85 -2.69 -12.47
N LEU A 54 -18.57 -1.87 -11.44
CA LEU A 54 -17.27 -1.87 -10.75
C LEU A 54 -17.01 -3.18 -10.01
N ASN A 55 -18.03 -3.84 -9.46
CA ASN A 55 -17.88 -5.17 -8.86
C ASN A 55 -17.66 -6.25 -9.93
N GLN A 56 -18.32 -6.18 -11.08
CA GLN A 56 -18.06 -7.08 -12.22
C GLN A 56 -16.63 -6.92 -12.76
N ILE A 57 -16.15 -5.69 -12.94
CA ILE A 57 -14.77 -5.41 -13.37
C ILE A 57 -13.78 -5.99 -12.35
N ARG A 58 -14.01 -5.79 -11.04
CA ARG A 58 -13.18 -6.37 -9.97
C ARG A 58 -13.15 -7.91 -10.02
N GLY A 59 -14.30 -8.55 -10.22
CA GLY A 59 -14.41 -10.01 -10.38
C GLY A 59 -13.59 -10.51 -11.58
N ASN A 60 -13.85 -9.96 -12.76
CA ASN A 60 -13.11 -10.29 -13.99
C ASN A 60 -11.59 -10.08 -13.83
N THR A 61 -11.19 -8.97 -13.21
CA THR A 61 -9.77 -8.66 -12.94
C THR A 61 -9.15 -9.69 -12.01
N ARG A 62 -9.87 -10.12 -10.96
CA ARG A 62 -9.40 -11.14 -10.02
C ARG A 62 -9.20 -12.49 -10.73
N THR A 63 -10.20 -12.96 -11.48
CA THR A 63 -10.11 -14.23 -12.23
C THR A 63 -9.00 -14.21 -13.28
N GLN A 64 -8.79 -13.08 -13.98
CA GLN A 64 -7.67 -12.92 -14.90
C GLN A 64 -6.32 -12.99 -14.19
N LEU A 65 -6.15 -12.33 -13.05
CA LEU A 65 -4.91 -12.41 -12.26
C LEU A 65 -4.68 -13.82 -11.69
N GLU A 66 -5.71 -14.49 -11.18
CA GLU A 66 -5.64 -15.87 -10.69
C GLU A 66 -5.22 -16.84 -11.80
N SER A 67 -5.67 -16.64 -13.04
CA SER A 67 -5.29 -17.46 -14.20
C SER A 67 -3.81 -17.35 -14.60
N LEU A 68 -3.07 -16.37 -14.09
CA LEU A 68 -1.62 -16.27 -14.27
C LEU A 68 -0.81 -17.08 -13.25
N LEU A 69 -1.42 -17.46 -12.13
CA LEU A 69 -0.73 -18.05 -10.98
C LEU A 69 -0.69 -19.58 -11.06
N THR A 70 0.39 -20.19 -10.55
CA THR A 70 0.42 -21.65 -10.32
C THR A 70 -0.55 -22.04 -9.20
N ALA A 71 -0.89 -23.33 -9.07
CA ALA A 71 -1.77 -23.81 -8.02
C ALA A 71 -1.24 -23.47 -6.61
N GLU A 72 0.07 -23.55 -6.42
CA GLU A 72 0.76 -23.19 -5.17
C GLU A 72 0.68 -21.69 -4.90
N GLN A 73 0.88 -20.85 -5.93
CA GLN A 73 0.76 -19.40 -5.83
C GLN A 73 -0.70 -18.97 -5.55
N GLN A 74 -1.70 -19.63 -6.15
CA GLN A 74 -3.11 -19.41 -5.84
C GLN A 74 -3.43 -19.78 -4.38
N GLN A 75 -2.92 -20.92 -3.90
CA GLN A 75 -3.11 -21.35 -2.51
C GLN A 75 -2.43 -20.40 -1.51
N GLN A 76 -1.23 -19.91 -1.81
CA GLN A 76 -0.53 -18.87 -1.03
C GLN A 76 -1.32 -17.56 -1.00
N LEU A 77 -1.81 -17.09 -2.16
CA LEU A 77 -2.61 -15.87 -2.26
C LEU A 77 -3.90 -15.98 -1.44
N GLN A 78 -4.61 -17.10 -1.57
CA GLN A 78 -5.87 -17.31 -0.85
C GLN A 78 -5.62 -17.39 0.66
N ALA A 79 -4.62 -18.15 1.11
CA ALA A 79 -4.25 -18.22 2.53
C ALA A 79 -3.83 -16.85 3.12
N ALA A 80 -3.15 -16.01 2.34
CA ALA A 80 -2.81 -14.64 2.74
C ALA A 80 -4.06 -13.73 2.86
N LEU A 81 -5.00 -13.82 1.91
CA LEU A 81 -6.26 -13.08 1.96
C LEU A 81 -7.15 -13.54 3.12
N ASP A 82 -7.19 -14.84 3.41
CA ASP A 82 -7.94 -15.40 4.55
C ASP A 82 -7.33 -15.03 5.91
N GLN A 83 -6.02 -14.75 5.94
CA GLN A 83 -5.33 -14.12 7.08
C GLN A 83 -5.55 -12.59 7.15
N GLY A 84 -6.38 -12.02 6.27
CA GLY A 84 -6.69 -10.59 6.25
C GLY A 84 -5.60 -9.69 5.63
N GLN A 85 -4.58 -10.25 4.98
CA GLN A 85 -3.60 -9.46 4.23
C GLN A 85 -4.28 -8.76 3.05
N ARG A 86 -3.80 -7.57 2.68
CA ARG A 86 -4.43 -6.80 1.61
C ARG A 86 -3.89 -7.29 0.27
N LEU A 87 -4.74 -7.39 -0.75
CA LEU A 87 -4.41 -7.97 -2.05
C LEU A 87 -3.04 -7.53 -2.66
N PRO A 88 -2.61 -6.25 -2.57
CA PRO A 88 -1.27 -5.86 -3.07
C PRO A 88 -0.12 -6.46 -2.25
N GLU A 89 -0.27 -6.55 -0.93
CA GLU A 89 0.74 -7.09 -0.01
C GLU A 89 0.85 -8.62 -0.18
N ALA A 90 -0.31 -9.29 -0.30
CA ALA A 90 -0.39 -10.72 -0.58
C ALA A 90 0.19 -11.07 -1.97
N ILE A 91 0.01 -10.23 -2.98
CA ILE A 91 0.64 -10.40 -4.31
C ILE A 91 2.15 -10.10 -4.28
N GLU A 92 2.61 -9.11 -3.52
CA GLU A 92 4.06 -8.85 -3.34
C GLU A 92 4.79 -9.98 -2.59
N SER A 93 4.08 -10.84 -1.85
CA SER A 93 4.66 -12.05 -1.24
C SER A 93 4.76 -13.27 -2.18
N LEU A 94 4.14 -13.22 -3.36
CA LEU A 94 4.25 -14.29 -4.35
C LEU A 94 5.56 -14.15 -5.14
N ASN A 95 6.29 -15.24 -5.31
CA ASN A 95 7.47 -15.30 -6.17
C ASN A 95 7.05 -15.32 -7.66
N LEU A 96 6.57 -14.19 -8.17
CA LEU A 96 6.07 -14.04 -9.55
C LEU A 96 7.22 -13.87 -10.55
N THR A 97 7.19 -14.68 -11.61
CA THR A 97 8.08 -14.55 -12.77
C THR A 97 7.86 -13.21 -13.50
N GLU A 98 8.86 -12.74 -14.25
CA GLU A 98 8.76 -11.50 -15.02
C GLU A 98 7.60 -11.50 -16.02
N ALA A 99 7.28 -12.67 -16.62
CA ALA A 99 6.13 -12.85 -17.50
C ALA A 99 4.80 -12.64 -16.76
N GLN A 100 4.61 -13.31 -15.62
CA GLN A 100 3.42 -13.15 -14.77
C GLN A 100 3.27 -11.70 -14.27
N GLN A 101 4.37 -11.05 -13.86
CA GLN A 101 4.36 -9.64 -13.47
C GLN A 101 3.95 -8.73 -14.63
N THR A 102 4.43 -9.00 -15.85
CA THR A 102 4.14 -8.19 -17.04
C THR A 102 2.67 -8.32 -17.44
N GLN A 103 2.16 -9.55 -17.51
CA GLN A 103 0.75 -9.82 -17.80
C GLN A 103 -0.17 -9.25 -16.71
N GLY A 104 0.22 -9.35 -15.43
CA GLY A 104 -0.51 -8.76 -14.31
C GLY A 104 -0.56 -7.23 -14.35
N ARG A 105 0.54 -6.56 -14.75
CA ARG A 105 0.56 -5.10 -14.98
C ARG A 105 -0.45 -4.70 -16.08
N GLU A 106 -0.57 -5.47 -17.16
CA GLU A 106 -1.49 -5.16 -18.27
C GLU A 106 -2.96 -5.46 -17.93
N ILE A 107 -3.26 -6.53 -17.20
CA ILE A 107 -4.60 -6.79 -16.64
C ILE A 107 -5.04 -5.64 -15.73
N LEU A 108 -4.16 -5.20 -14.82
CA LEU A 108 -4.43 -4.07 -13.91
C LEU A 108 -4.56 -2.73 -14.66
N ARG A 109 -3.91 -2.58 -15.81
CA ARG A 109 -4.09 -1.43 -16.71
C ARG A 109 -5.46 -1.45 -17.38
N SER A 110 -5.81 -2.53 -18.07
CA SER A 110 -7.10 -2.69 -18.74
C SER A 110 -8.27 -2.53 -17.76
N SER A 111 -8.17 -3.14 -16.58
CA SER A 111 -9.10 -2.95 -15.46
C SER A 111 -9.26 -1.48 -15.07
N ARG A 112 -8.16 -0.71 -14.99
CA ARG A 112 -8.18 0.72 -14.66
C ARG A 112 -8.84 1.56 -15.76
N GLU A 113 -8.70 1.17 -17.01
CA GLU A 113 -9.32 1.82 -18.17
C GLU A 113 -10.83 1.54 -18.20
N GLN A 114 -11.25 0.29 -17.96
CA GLN A 114 -12.66 -0.09 -17.74
C GLN A 114 -13.29 0.68 -16.56
N VAL A 115 -12.62 0.73 -15.40
CA VAL A 115 -13.08 1.52 -14.23
C VAL A 115 -13.25 3.01 -14.56
N GLN A 116 -12.45 3.58 -15.46
CA GLN A 116 -12.62 4.98 -15.87
C GLN A 116 -13.85 5.16 -16.78
N SER A 117 -14.15 4.22 -17.67
CA SER A 117 -15.32 4.28 -18.56
C SER A 117 -16.68 4.22 -17.83
N VAL A 118 -16.71 3.62 -16.63
CA VAL A 118 -17.91 3.56 -15.77
C VAL A 118 -18.16 4.88 -15.02
N LEU A 119 -17.15 5.75 -14.89
CA LEU A 119 -17.24 6.98 -14.11
C LEU A 119 -17.58 8.19 -15.00
N THR A 120 -18.51 9.01 -14.52
CA THR A 120 -18.84 10.32 -15.12
C THR A 120 -17.61 11.24 -15.19
N PRO A 121 -17.57 12.23 -16.11
CA PRO A 121 -16.46 13.19 -16.19
C PRO A 121 -16.12 13.85 -14.85
N GLU A 122 -17.13 14.18 -14.05
CA GLU A 122 -17.04 14.82 -12.75
C GLU A 122 -16.42 13.87 -11.71
N GLN A 123 -16.89 12.61 -11.64
CA GLN A 123 -16.30 11.58 -10.79
C GLN A 123 -14.86 11.26 -11.21
N GLN A 124 -14.56 11.26 -12.51
CA GLN A 124 -13.19 11.11 -13.01
C GLN A 124 -12.30 12.28 -12.58
N GLN A 125 -12.80 13.53 -12.63
CA GLN A 125 -12.06 14.72 -12.19
C GLN A 125 -11.77 14.67 -10.69
N GLN A 126 -12.77 14.35 -9.85
CA GLN A 126 -12.60 14.13 -8.42
C GLN A 126 -11.56 13.03 -8.13
N LEU A 127 -11.63 11.90 -8.84
CA LEU A 127 -10.68 10.80 -8.69
C LEU A 127 -9.27 11.16 -9.18
N ARG A 128 -9.12 12.00 -10.22
CA ARG A 128 -7.83 12.55 -10.67
C ARG A 128 -7.24 13.48 -9.61
N GLN A 129 -8.04 14.40 -9.06
CA GLN A 129 -7.65 15.34 -8.01
C GLN A 129 -7.24 14.62 -6.71
N ALA A 130 -8.01 13.63 -6.28
CA ALA A 130 -7.67 12.77 -5.13
C ALA A 130 -6.39 11.94 -5.36
N ARG A 131 -6.17 11.44 -6.59
CA ARG A 131 -4.92 10.75 -6.96
C ARG A 131 -3.72 11.71 -7.02
N GLN A 132 -3.90 12.96 -7.44
CA GLN A 132 -2.87 14.00 -7.44
C GLN A 132 -2.49 14.40 -6.02
N SER A 133 -3.47 14.70 -5.16
CA SER A 133 -3.23 15.08 -3.76
C SER A 133 -2.56 13.94 -2.97
N HIS A 134 -2.94 12.68 -3.24
CA HIS A 134 -2.31 11.50 -2.65
C HIS A 134 -0.90 11.23 -3.20
N ARG A 135 -0.64 11.48 -4.50
CA ARG A 135 0.71 11.42 -5.10
C ARG A 135 1.64 12.50 -4.53
N GLN A 136 1.15 13.72 -4.29
CA GLN A 136 1.91 14.76 -3.57
C GLN A 136 2.27 14.29 -2.15
N SER A 137 1.29 13.78 -1.40
CA SER A 137 1.54 13.20 -0.07
C SER A 137 2.54 12.03 -0.07
N HIS A 138 2.56 11.20 -1.13
CA HIS A 138 3.54 10.11 -1.26
C HIS A 138 4.92 10.53 -1.80
N ARG A 139 5.03 11.65 -2.52
CA ARG A 139 6.34 12.23 -2.91
C ARG A 139 7.04 12.90 -1.72
N LEU A 140 6.29 13.41 -0.75
CA LEU A 140 6.80 14.04 0.47
C LEU A 140 6.86 13.09 1.69
N GLY A 141 6.10 11.99 1.72
CA GLY A 141 6.03 11.06 2.84
C GLY A 141 7.28 10.22 3.04
N MET A 142 8.21 10.67 3.90
CA MET A 142 9.48 10.04 4.33
C MET A 142 10.52 9.71 3.25
N ARG A 143 10.14 9.42 2.01
CA ARG A 143 11.08 9.07 0.92
C ARG A 143 12.08 10.19 0.57
N GLY A 144 11.84 11.43 1.02
CA GLY A 144 12.81 12.53 0.97
C GLY A 144 13.73 12.65 2.20
N MET A 145 13.27 12.27 3.40
CA MET A 145 13.97 12.56 4.67
C MET A 145 15.24 11.74 4.91
N ILE A 146 15.38 10.59 4.24
CA ILE A 146 16.63 9.81 4.21
C ILE A 146 17.70 10.49 3.32
N GLY A 147 17.30 11.42 2.44
CA GLY A 147 18.22 12.32 1.75
C GLY A 147 18.71 13.45 2.65
N GLN A 148 17.77 14.21 3.21
CA GLN A 148 17.98 15.28 4.21
C GLN A 148 16.72 15.47 5.06
N ILE A 149 16.87 15.60 6.37
CA ILE A 149 15.91 16.37 7.19
C ILE A 149 16.42 17.83 7.10
N PRO A 150 15.58 18.81 6.74
CA PRO A 150 15.97 20.22 6.73
C PRO A 150 16.56 20.64 8.09
N PRO A 151 17.64 21.44 8.14
CA PRO A 151 18.27 21.81 9.42
C PRO A 151 17.30 22.55 10.35
N GLU A 152 16.33 23.28 9.81
CA GLU A 152 15.24 23.94 10.54
C GLU A 152 14.33 22.91 11.24
N LEU A 153 13.99 21.82 10.55
CA LEU A 153 13.20 20.72 11.12
C LEU A 153 14.02 19.95 12.17
N ALA A 154 15.32 19.71 11.93
CA ALA A 154 16.19 19.06 12.91
C ALA A 154 16.28 19.86 14.23
N GLN A 155 16.31 21.20 14.16
CA GLN A 155 16.24 22.08 15.32
C GLN A 155 14.86 22.04 16.00
N GLN A 156 13.77 22.14 15.23
CA GLN A 156 12.40 22.15 15.79
C GLN A 156 12.02 20.85 16.53
N LEU A 157 12.54 19.71 16.08
CA LEU A 157 12.29 18.39 16.71
C LEU A 157 13.06 18.17 18.02
N ASN A 158 13.97 19.07 18.39
CA ASN A 158 14.83 18.96 19.57
C ASN A 158 15.50 17.57 19.68
N LEU A 159 15.99 17.04 18.55
CA LEU A 159 16.60 15.71 18.47
C LEU A 159 17.82 15.64 19.40
N THR A 160 17.90 14.59 20.24
CA THR A 160 19.09 14.38 21.08
C THR A 160 20.34 14.11 20.23
N THR A 161 21.53 14.37 20.77
CA THR A 161 22.81 14.07 20.09
C THR A 161 22.88 12.62 19.61
N ASP A 162 22.34 11.68 20.40
CA ASP A 162 22.29 10.26 20.06
C ASP A 162 21.33 9.99 18.89
N GLN A 163 20.12 10.57 18.93
CA GLN A 163 19.15 10.48 17.82
C GLN A 163 19.74 11.05 16.52
N GLN A 164 20.40 12.22 16.59
CA GLN A 164 21.07 12.83 15.43
C GLN A 164 22.17 11.93 14.87
N THR A 165 22.98 11.33 15.76
CA THR A 165 24.08 10.43 15.40
C THR A 165 23.56 9.17 14.71
N GLN A 166 22.54 8.50 15.29
CA GLN A 166 21.93 7.30 14.73
C GLN A 166 21.24 7.59 13.37
N LEU A 167 20.54 8.71 13.23
CA LEU A 167 19.92 9.12 11.98
C LEU A 167 20.96 9.42 10.89
N ASN A 168 22.11 10.02 11.24
CA ASN A 168 23.23 10.21 10.31
C ASN A 168 23.85 8.87 9.89
N GLN A 169 24.07 7.94 10.83
CA GLN A 169 24.59 6.60 10.52
C GLN A 169 23.65 5.81 9.58
N ILE A 170 22.32 5.95 9.74
CA ILE A 170 21.34 5.38 8.80
C ILE A 170 21.46 6.02 7.42
N ARG A 171 21.61 7.35 7.31
CA ARG A 171 21.80 8.05 6.02
C ARG A 171 23.05 7.58 5.30
N GLU A 172 24.18 7.46 6.01
CA GLU A 172 25.46 7.01 5.45
C GLU A 172 25.38 5.55 5.00
N THR A 173 24.82 4.67 5.84
CA THR A 173 24.58 3.26 5.49
C THR A 173 23.68 3.14 4.26
N THR A 174 22.58 3.91 4.21
CA THR A 174 21.65 3.95 3.08
C THR A 174 22.32 4.47 1.82
N ARG A 175 23.13 5.54 1.93
CA ARG A 175 23.92 6.10 0.84
C ARG A 175 24.81 5.02 0.21
N THR A 176 25.61 4.34 1.02
CA THR A 176 26.55 3.32 0.55
C THR A 176 25.83 2.13 -0.06
N GLN A 177 24.72 1.67 0.53
CA GLN A 177 23.89 0.61 -0.05
C GLN A 177 23.27 1.01 -1.40
N ILE A 178 22.85 2.26 -1.57
CA ILE A 178 22.33 2.76 -2.85
C ILE A 178 23.46 2.93 -3.89
N GLU A 179 24.66 3.36 -3.48
CA GLU A 179 25.83 3.42 -4.37
C GLU A 179 26.23 2.02 -4.88
N ALA A 180 26.22 1.01 -4.00
CA ALA A 180 26.54 -0.38 -4.34
C ALA A 180 25.53 -1.07 -5.29
N VAL A 181 24.34 -0.48 -5.49
CA VAL A 181 23.34 -0.96 -6.48
C VAL A 181 23.61 -0.40 -7.90
N LEU A 182 24.43 0.64 -8.03
CA LEU A 182 24.76 1.29 -9.30
C LEU A 182 25.94 0.60 -10.00
N THR A 183 25.96 0.63 -11.34
CA THR A 183 27.15 0.24 -12.12
C THR A 183 28.25 1.31 -11.98
N PRO A 184 29.54 1.00 -12.26
CA PRO A 184 30.62 2.00 -12.21
C PRO A 184 30.34 3.25 -13.06
N GLU A 185 29.71 3.08 -14.22
CA GLU A 185 29.34 4.16 -15.14
C GLU A 185 28.23 5.04 -14.54
N GLN A 186 27.21 4.41 -13.93
CA GLN A 186 26.14 5.11 -13.22
C GLN A 186 26.66 5.84 -11.96
N GLN A 187 27.66 5.27 -11.26
CA GLN A 187 28.35 5.95 -10.16
C GLN A 187 29.13 7.17 -10.65
N GLN A 188 29.84 7.06 -11.78
CA GLN A 188 30.58 8.17 -12.38
C GLN A 188 29.65 9.30 -12.86
N GLN A 189 28.50 8.95 -13.48
CA GLN A 189 27.44 9.90 -13.84
C GLN A 189 26.88 10.61 -12.60
N LEU A 190 26.58 9.87 -11.53
CA LEU A 190 26.08 10.42 -10.27
C LEU A 190 27.09 11.41 -9.63
N GLN A 191 28.36 11.05 -9.58
CA GLN A 191 29.42 11.93 -9.06
C GLN A 191 29.56 13.19 -9.92
N THR A 192 29.48 13.07 -11.24
CA THR A 192 29.56 14.20 -12.18
C THR A 192 28.40 15.18 -12.00
N ALA A 193 27.16 14.67 -11.89
CA ALA A 193 25.97 15.49 -11.64
C ALA A 193 26.03 16.23 -10.29
N ILE A 194 26.49 15.56 -9.23
CA ILE A 194 26.70 16.18 -7.91
C ILE A 194 27.81 17.25 -7.96
N ALA A 195 28.90 16.99 -8.68
CA ALA A 195 29.98 17.97 -8.88
C ALA A 195 29.55 19.19 -9.72
N GLN A 196 28.52 19.04 -10.56
CA GLN A 196 27.85 20.12 -11.29
C GLN A 196 26.78 20.86 -10.45
N GLY A 197 26.62 20.48 -9.17
CA GLY A 197 25.72 21.15 -8.22
C GLY A 197 24.27 20.64 -8.22
N GLN A 198 23.95 19.56 -8.93
CA GLN A 198 22.62 18.96 -8.83
C GLN A 198 22.36 18.35 -7.45
N ASP A 199 21.12 18.44 -6.97
CA ASP A 199 20.73 17.72 -5.77
C ASP A 199 20.82 16.21 -6.01
N ARG A 200 21.36 15.46 -5.04
CA ARG A 200 21.61 14.03 -5.21
C ARG A 200 20.31 13.22 -5.47
N PRO A 201 19.18 13.47 -4.79
CA PRO A 201 17.89 12.91 -5.16
C PRO A 201 17.42 13.19 -6.61
N GLU A 202 17.80 14.30 -7.24
CA GLU A 202 17.59 14.59 -8.66
C GLU A 202 18.59 13.85 -9.56
N ALA A 203 19.88 13.89 -9.25
CA ALA A 203 20.90 13.14 -9.98
C ALA A 203 20.62 11.62 -9.98
N LEU A 204 20.03 11.08 -8.90
CA LEU A 204 19.55 9.69 -8.82
C LEU A 204 18.24 9.41 -9.61
N ARG A 205 17.65 10.41 -10.27
CA ARG A 205 16.49 10.27 -11.18
C ARG A 205 16.85 10.40 -12.65
N SER A 206 17.95 11.09 -12.98
CA SER A 206 18.47 11.18 -14.35
C SER A 206 19.24 9.92 -14.79
N LEU A 207 19.67 9.07 -13.85
CA LEU A 207 20.25 7.76 -14.17
C LEU A 207 19.20 6.79 -14.74
N ASP A 208 19.53 6.17 -15.88
CA ASP A 208 18.80 5.02 -16.44
C ASP A 208 19.06 3.75 -15.63
N LEU A 209 18.35 3.63 -14.51
CA LEU A 209 18.39 2.45 -13.63
C LEU A 209 17.45 1.36 -14.14
N THR A 210 17.86 0.10 -14.02
CA THR A 210 17.03 -1.08 -14.34
C THR A 210 15.90 -1.29 -13.32
N GLU A 211 14.87 -2.07 -13.66
CA GLU A 211 13.79 -2.42 -12.71
C GLU A 211 14.31 -3.16 -11.46
N ALA A 212 15.35 -3.99 -11.61
CA ALA A 212 16.02 -4.64 -10.47
C ALA A 212 16.68 -3.61 -9.53
N GLN A 213 17.48 -2.69 -10.08
CA GLN A 213 18.11 -1.60 -9.31
C GLN A 213 17.06 -0.68 -8.65
N ARG A 214 15.97 -0.36 -9.36
CA ARG A 214 14.85 0.43 -8.84
C ARG A 214 14.16 -0.27 -7.66
N THR A 215 14.07 -1.60 -7.70
CA THR A 215 13.48 -2.44 -6.65
C THR A 215 14.40 -2.52 -5.42
N GLN A 216 15.66 -2.93 -5.60
CA GLN A 216 16.65 -2.94 -4.51
C GLN A 216 16.72 -1.58 -3.78
N ARG A 217 16.78 -0.47 -4.54
CA ARG A 217 16.77 0.89 -3.99
C ARG A 217 15.47 1.25 -3.26
N ARG A 218 14.30 0.73 -3.70
CA ARG A 218 13.02 0.91 -2.98
C ARG A 218 13.09 0.23 -1.61
N ASP A 219 13.67 -0.96 -1.56
CA ASP A 219 13.61 -1.82 -0.38
C ASP A 219 14.68 -1.42 0.65
N ILE A 220 15.86 -0.95 0.20
CA ILE A 220 16.84 -0.22 1.01
C ILE A 220 16.18 1.01 1.68
N LEU A 221 15.51 1.87 0.90
CA LEU A 221 14.81 3.05 1.43
C LEU A 221 13.65 2.71 2.37
N LYS A 222 13.00 1.54 2.19
CA LYS A 222 11.96 1.01 3.10
C LYS A 222 12.57 0.61 4.44
N SER A 223 13.67 -0.15 4.43
CA SER A 223 14.38 -0.59 5.63
C SER A 223 14.96 0.58 6.43
N ALA A 224 15.68 1.48 5.76
CA ALA A 224 16.25 2.69 6.37
C ALA A 224 15.19 3.59 7.02
N ARG A 225 14.00 3.69 6.40
CA ARG A 225 12.86 4.37 7.01
C ARG A 225 12.42 3.69 8.31
N GLN A 226 12.25 2.36 8.30
CA GLN A 226 11.80 1.62 9.49
C GLN A 226 12.78 1.77 10.66
N GLN A 227 14.09 1.82 10.39
CA GLN A 227 15.12 2.13 11.39
C GLN A 227 14.99 3.56 11.92
N ALA A 228 14.78 4.56 11.06
CA ALA A 228 14.57 5.95 11.48
C ALA A 228 13.27 6.13 12.29
N ASP A 229 12.18 5.46 11.89
CA ASP A 229 10.90 5.45 12.61
C ASP A 229 11.04 4.85 14.04
N THR A 230 12.05 3.99 14.32
CA THR A 230 12.33 3.48 15.69
C THR A 230 13.19 4.40 16.58
N ILE A 231 13.84 5.43 16.02
CA ILE A 231 14.69 6.37 16.77
C ILE A 231 13.90 7.59 17.26
N LEU A 232 12.86 7.97 16.51
CA LEU A 232 12.05 9.16 16.74
C LEU A 232 10.86 8.86 17.67
N THR A 233 10.59 9.72 18.64
CA THR A 233 9.41 9.57 19.51
C THR A 233 8.09 9.78 18.74
N ALA A 234 6.96 9.33 19.30
CA ALA A 234 5.65 9.49 18.66
C ALA A 234 5.30 10.97 18.41
N GLU A 235 5.74 11.86 19.30
CA GLU A 235 5.60 13.32 19.25
C GLU A 235 6.50 13.92 18.17
N GLN A 236 7.77 13.52 18.10
CA GLN A 236 8.69 13.95 17.04
C GLN A 236 8.19 13.51 15.66
N GLN A 237 7.71 12.26 15.53
CA GLN A 237 7.06 11.79 14.32
C GLN A 237 5.79 12.61 13.97
N GLN A 238 5.04 13.09 14.97
CA GLN A 238 3.86 13.92 14.76
C GLN A 238 4.24 15.33 14.29
N GLN A 239 5.24 15.96 14.91
CA GLN A 239 5.81 17.24 14.50
C GLN A 239 6.35 17.17 13.06
N ILE A 240 7.03 16.08 12.68
CA ILE A 240 7.42 15.81 11.28
C ILE A 240 6.18 15.78 10.36
N ARG A 241 5.12 15.06 10.74
CA ARG A 241 3.88 14.97 9.95
C ARG A 241 3.22 16.35 9.78
N GLU A 242 3.30 17.22 10.78
CA GLU A 242 2.71 18.56 10.77
C GLU A 242 3.55 19.57 9.99
N PHE A 243 4.87 19.60 10.18
CA PHE A 243 5.82 20.42 9.40
C PHE A 243 5.70 20.16 7.90
N MET A 244 5.60 18.88 7.50
CA MET A 244 5.44 18.49 6.09
C MET A 244 4.05 18.83 5.54
N GLN A 245 3.06 19.12 6.38
CA GLN A 245 1.76 19.67 5.99
C GLN A 245 1.79 21.20 5.89
N SER A 246 2.47 21.90 6.80
CA SER A 246 2.57 23.37 6.77
C SER A 246 3.43 23.90 5.62
N HIS A 247 4.53 23.20 5.29
CA HIS A 247 5.37 23.55 4.14
C HIS A 247 4.68 23.30 2.80
N ARG A 248 3.83 22.28 2.71
CA ARG A 248 3.01 22.00 1.52
C ARG A 248 2.09 23.18 1.16
N SER A 249 1.58 23.89 2.16
CA SER A 249 0.66 25.02 1.98
C SER A 249 1.34 26.34 1.61
N GLN A 250 2.68 26.40 1.65
CA GLN A 250 3.47 27.63 1.44
C GLN A 250 4.32 27.59 0.16
N MET A 251 4.39 26.44 -0.53
CA MET A 251 4.96 26.35 -1.87
C MET A 251 4.07 27.08 -2.89
N PRO A 252 4.60 28.00 -3.72
CA PRO A 252 3.89 28.50 -4.89
C PRO A 252 3.65 27.35 -5.89
N GLN A 253 2.61 27.49 -6.73
CA GLN A 253 2.22 26.53 -7.77
C GLN A 253 2.74 26.96 -9.15
#